data_AF-A0A966PI99-F1
#
_entry.id   AF-A0A966PI99-F1
#
_cell.length_a   1.000
_cell.length_b   1.000
_cell.length_c   1.000
_cell.angle_alpha   90.00
_cell.angle_beta   90.00
_cell.angle_gamma   90.00
#
_symmetry.space_group_name_H-M   'P 1'
#
loop_
_entity.id
_entity.type
_entity.pdbx_description
1 polymer ?
#
loop_
_entity_poly.entity_id
_entity_poly.type
_entity_poly.pdbx_seq_one_letter_code
_entity_poly.pdbx_strand_id
1 'polypeptide(L)'
;MTILTQPSVLPSANDACWCGSGRKYKRCHKALEGRVQPGIVSPRRSVPSNIARPPYADSGEVTRWNESAIKSPEIIAKMRHAGAVAAEVLRL
;
A
#
# COMPACT_ATOMS: atom_id res chain seq x y z
N MET A 1 8.63 -37.17 10.87
CA MET A 1 7.93 -35.92 10.50
C MET A 1 8.61 -34.78 11.24
N THR A 2 9.38 -33.96 10.52
CA THR A 2 10.12 -32.84 11.11
C THR A 2 9.12 -31.75 11.48
N ILE A 3 8.79 -31.60 12.76
CA ILE A 3 8.03 -30.44 13.23
C ILE A 3 9.00 -29.25 13.14
N LEU A 4 8.88 -28.49 12.05
CA LEU A 4 9.58 -27.21 11.90
C LEU A 4 8.92 -26.21 12.85
N THR A 5 9.71 -25.58 13.71
CA THR A 5 9.28 -24.53 14.63
C THR A 5 8.89 -23.25 13.88
N GLN A 6 7.97 -22.46 14.45
CA GLN A 6 7.55 -21.19 13.85
C GLN A 6 8.75 -20.21 13.78
N PRO A 7 9.04 -19.61 12.60
CA PRO A 7 10.10 -18.63 12.47
C PRO A 7 9.71 -17.30 13.12
N SER A 8 10.71 -16.50 13.51
CA SER A 8 10.51 -15.14 14.04
C SER A 8 9.98 -14.16 12.98
N VAL A 9 10.36 -14.37 11.71
CA VAL A 9 9.79 -13.65 10.55
C VAL A 9 8.85 -14.60 9.84
N LEU A 10 7.57 -14.24 9.79
CA LEU A 10 6.55 -15.07 9.17
C LEU A 10 6.59 -14.94 7.64
N PRO A 11 6.32 -16.03 6.89
CA PRO A 11 6.26 -15.97 5.43
C PRO A 11 5.19 -15.00 4.94
N SER A 12 5.32 -14.50 3.71
CA SER A 12 4.22 -13.75 3.11
C SER A 12 3.01 -14.66 2.85
N ALA A 13 1.84 -14.06 2.64
CA ALA A 13 0.58 -14.79 2.50
C ALA A 13 0.61 -15.91 1.44
N ASN A 14 1.36 -15.69 0.34
CA ASN A 14 1.41 -16.61 -0.78
C ASN A 14 2.60 -17.57 -0.74
N ASP A 15 3.57 -17.36 0.17
CA ASP A 15 4.73 -18.21 0.34
C ASP A 15 4.36 -19.58 0.92
N ALA A 16 5.30 -20.53 0.87
CA ALA A 16 5.13 -21.82 1.52
C ALA A 16 5.03 -21.66 3.05
N CYS A 17 4.16 -22.45 3.68
CA CYS A 17 4.03 -22.42 5.12
C CYS A 17 5.27 -23.05 5.80
N TRP A 18 5.74 -22.41 6.87
CA TRP A 18 6.90 -22.86 7.65
C TRP A 18 6.77 -24.26 8.26
N CYS A 19 5.54 -24.78 8.44
CA CYS A 19 5.30 -26.08 9.07
C CYS A 19 5.63 -27.30 8.19
N GLY A 20 6.13 -27.09 6.97
CA GLY A 20 6.47 -28.17 6.04
C GLY A 20 5.27 -28.86 5.39
N SER A 21 4.05 -28.31 5.50
CA SER A 21 2.83 -28.91 4.94
C SER A 21 2.71 -28.86 3.41
N GLY A 22 3.60 -28.14 2.72
CA GLY A 22 3.49 -27.85 1.28
C GLY A 22 2.35 -26.89 0.91
N ARG A 23 1.53 -26.43 1.87
CA ARG A 23 0.44 -25.47 1.64
C ARG A 23 0.96 -24.03 1.66
N LYS A 24 0.30 -23.13 0.92
CA LYS A 24 0.53 -21.68 1.03
C LYS A 24 0.23 -21.20 2.46
N TYR A 25 1.00 -20.25 2.96
CA TYR A 25 0.90 -19.77 4.34
C TYR A 25 -0.50 -19.27 4.69
N LYS A 26 -1.13 -18.49 3.81
CA LYS A 26 -2.51 -18.01 3.97
C LYS A 26 -3.58 -19.11 4.12
N ARG A 27 -3.29 -20.32 3.64
CA ARG A 27 -4.19 -21.48 3.69
C ARG A 27 -3.82 -22.47 4.79
N CYS A 28 -2.80 -22.17 5.59
CA CYS A 28 -2.30 -23.04 6.65
C CYS A 28 -2.35 -22.28 7.99
N HIS A 29 -1.24 -21.66 8.41
CA HIS A 29 -1.12 -21.07 9.75
C HIS A 29 -1.34 -19.56 9.82
N LYS A 30 -1.56 -18.85 8.70
CA LYS A 30 -1.76 -17.38 8.72
C LYS A 30 -2.94 -16.94 9.60
N ALA A 31 -4.00 -17.74 9.67
CA ALA A 31 -5.16 -17.44 10.52
C ALA A 31 -4.81 -17.38 12.02
N LEU A 32 -3.69 -17.96 12.43
CA LEU A 32 -3.22 -17.96 13.82
C LEU A 32 -2.46 -16.67 14.20
N GLU A 33 -2.13 -15.79 13.25
CA GLU A 33 -1.48 -14.49 13.53
C GLU A 33 -2.39 -13.49 14.27
N GLY A 34 -3.66 -13.85 14.47
CA GLY A 34 -4.68 -12.92 14.94
C GLY A 34 -5.12 -11.95 13.84
N ARG A 35 -6.02 -11.03 14.20
CA ARG A 35 -6.47 -9.96 13.29
C ARG A 35 -5.69 -8.69 13.57
N VAL A 36 -5.34 -7.97 12.52
CA VAL A 36 -4.84 -6.59 12.63
C VAL A 36 -5.82 -5.78 13.47
N GLN A 37 -5.32 -5.14 14.53
CA GLN A 37 -6.09 -4.23 15.38
C GLN A 37 -5.72 -2.77 15.05
N PRO A 38 -6.64 -1.80 15.24
CA PRO A 38 -6.31 -0.39 15.11
C PRO A 38 -5.18 0.04 16.06
N GLY A 39 -4.22 0.81 15.55
CA GLY A 39 -3.18 1.46 16.35
C GLY A 39 -3.51 2.90 16.71
N ILE A 40 -2.61 3.57 17.45
CA ILE A 40 -2.70 5.01 17.73
C ILE A 40 -2.16 5.79 16.54
N VAL A 41 -2.97 6.71 15.99
CA VAL A 41 -2.58 7.56 14.86
C VAL A 41 -1.75 8.74 15.35
N SER A 42 -0.62 9.01 14.70
CA SER A 42 0.24 10.16 15.02
C SER A 42 -0.37 11.49 14.54
N PRO A 43 0.12 12.65 15.04
CA PRO A 43 -0.30 13.95 14.52
C PRO A 43 -0.06 14.11 13.01
N ARG A 44 -0.86 14.96 12.36
CA ARG A 44 -0.73 15.24 10.92
C ARG A 44 0.64 15.85 10.60
N ARG A 45 1.28 15.34 9.54
CA ARG A 45 2.54 15.88 9.02
C ARG A 45 2.28 17.14 8.18
N SER A 46 3.16 18.13 8.30
CA SER A 46 3.08 19.38 7.52
C SER A 46 3.58 19.17 6.09
N VAL A 47 2.90 19.79 5.12
CA VAL A 47 3.35 19.89 3.73
C VAL A 47 3.80 21.33 3.45
N PRO A 48 5.04 21.57 2.99
CA PRO A 48 5.53 22.90 2.63
C PRO A 48 4.61 23.67 1.67
N SER A 49 4.53 25.00 1.83
CA SER A 49 3.59 25.86 1.11
C SER A 49 3.90 26.03 -0.38
N ASN A 50 5.15 25.76 -0.81
CA ASN A 50 5.56 25.81 -2.21
C ASN A 50 5.10 24.60 -3.03
N ILE A 51 4.57 23.54 -2.39
CA ILE A 51 4.03 22.37 -3.09
C ILE A 51 2.56 22.65 -3.42
N ALA A 52 2.23 22.59 -4.71
CA ALA A 52 0.86 22.75 -5.19
C ALA A 52 -0.07 21.72 -4.52
N ARG A 53 -1.17 22.20 -3.94
CA ARG A 53 -2.13 21.38 -3.20
C ARG A 53 -3.34 21.01 -4.06
N PRO A 54 -3.86 19.78 -3.96
CA PRO A 54 -5.15 19.45 -4.55
C PRO A 54 -6.30 20.18 -3.81
N PRO A 55 -7.47 20.37 -4.45
CA PRO A 55 -8.59 21.12 -3.85
C PRO A 55 -9.07 20.55 -2.50
N TYR A 56 -8.93 19.25 -2.30
CA TYR A 56 -9.36 18.55 -1.08
C TYR A 56 -8.34 18.62 0.07
N ALA A 57 -7.16 19.22 -0.13
CA ALA A 57 -6.10 19.19 0.89
C ALA A 57 -6.50 19.89 2.19
N ASP A 58 -7.26 20.99 2.09
CA ASP A 58 -7.69 21.78 3.24
C ASP A 58 -9.14 21.46 3.64
N SER A 59 -10.05 21.25 2.67
CA SER A 59 -11.47 21.00 2.93
C SER A 59 -11.81 19.54 3.24
N GLY A 60 -10.99 18.58 2.77
CA GLY A 60 -11.33 17.15 2.77
C GLY A 60 -12.44 16.76 1.78
N GLU A 61 -13.02 17.73 1.06
CA GLU A 61 -14.11 17.50 0.12
C GLU A 61 -13.57 17.27 -1.30
N VAL A 62 -13.93 16.13 -1.88
CA VAL A 62 -13.51 15.78 -3.25
C VAL A 62 -14.55 16.29 -4.24
N THR A 63 -14.22 17.36 -4.96
CA THR A 63 -15.01 17.81 -6.10
C THR A 63 -14.75 16.89 -7.29
N ARG A 64 -15.78 16.14 -7.71
CA ARG A 64 -15.72 15.34 -8.94
C ARG A 64 -15.95 16.25 -10.15
N TRP A 65 -15.01 16.27 -11.08
CA TRP A 65 -15.18 16.93 -12.37
C TRP A 65 -15.57 15.92 -13.45
N ASN A 66 -16.42 16.35 -14.39
CA ASN A 66 -16.76 15.56 -15.57
C ASN A 66 -15.64 15.71 -16.61
N GLU A 67 -14.57 14.95 -16.45
CA GLU A 67 -13.48 14.89 -17.42
C GLU A 67 -13.55 13.62 -18.27
N SER A 68 -13.03 13.68 -19.50
CA SER A 68 -12.90 12.50 -20.35
C SER A 68 -11.97 11.46 -19.70
N ALA A 69 -12.36 10.18 -19.81
CA ALA A 69 -11.49 9.06 -19.47
C ALA A 69 -10.29 8.95 -20.45
N ILE A 70 -10.47 9.41 -21.69
CA ILE A 70 -9.40 9.50 -22.69
C ILE A 70 -8.65 10.82 -22.46
N LYS A 71 -7.39 10.71 -22.03
CA LYS A 71 -6.54 11.85 -21.70
C LYS A 71 -5.80 12.37 -22.92
N SER A 72 -5.54 13.67 -22.96
CA SER A 72 -4.68 14.25 -24.00
C SER A 72 -3.24 13.77 -23.84
N PRO A 73 -2.41 13.82 -24.90
CA PRO A 73 -1.00 13.47 -24.83
C PRO A 73 -0.23 14.21 -23.72
N GLU A 74 -0.56 15.48 -23.47
CA GLU A 74 0.08 16.32 -22.45
C GLU A 74 -0.25 15.84 -21.03
N ILE A 75 -1.51 15.48 -20.79
CA ILE A 75 -1.94 14.92 -19.50
C ILE A 75 -1.28 13.56 -19.28
N ILE A 76 -1.20 12.72 -20.32
CA ILE A 76 -0.51 11.43 -20.24
C ILE A 76 0.97 11.62 -19.88
N ALA A 77 1.66 12.60 -20.46
CA ALA A 77 3.05 12.91 -20.12
C ALA A 77 3.20 13.29 -18.63
N LYS A 78 2.29 14.13 -18.10
CA LYS A 78 2.25 14.48 -16.68
C LYS A 78 1.97 13.26 -15.78
N MET A 79 1.04 12.40 -16.17
CA MET A 79 0.73 11.16 -15.44
C MET A 79 1.93 10.22 -15.37
N ARG A 80 2.68 10.06 -16.47
CA ARG A 80 3.91 9.25 -16.49
C ARG A 80 4.96 9.79 -15.52
N HIS A 81 5.17 11.10 -15.50
CA HIS A 81 6.10 11.73 -14.57
C HIS A 81 5.68 11.52 -13.11
N ALA A 82 4.42 11.82 -12.77
CA ALA A 82 3.89 11.61 -11.42
C ALA A 82 3.98 10.13 -10.98
N GLY A 83 3.68 9.20 -11.87
CA GLY A 83 3.81 7.76 -11.62
C GLY A 83 5.25 7.30 -11.39
N ALA A 84 6.22 7.86 -12.12
CA ALA A 84 7.64 7.56 -11.92
C ALA A 84 8.12 8.00 -10.53
N VAL A 85 7.76 9.22 -10.11
CA VAL A 85 8.08 9.74 -8.77
C VAL A 85 7.43 8.88 -7.68
N ALA A 86 6.15 8.51 -7.83
CA ALA A 86 5.47 7.64 -6.87
C ALA A 86 6.13 6.25 -6.77
N ALA A 87 6.59 5.69 -7.89
CA ALA A 87 7.31 4.41 -7.91
C ALA A 87 8.71 4.50 -7.27
N GLU A 88 9.36 5.66 -7.31
CA GLU A 88 10.58 5.91 -6.54
C GLU A 88 10.31 5.91 -5.03
N VAL A 89 9.28 6.65 -4.59
CA VAL A 89 8.89 6.71 -3.17
C VAL A 89 8.50 5.33 -2.63
N LEU A 90 7.79 4.50 -3.41
CA LEU A 90 7.39 3.16 -2.99
C LEU A 90 8.57 2.19 -2.79
N ARG A 91 9.71 2.43 -3.43
CA ARG A 91 10.89 1.57 -3.32
C ARG A 91 11.74 1.86 -2.08
N LEU A 92 11.51 3.00 -1.43
CA LEU A 92 12.15 3.38 -0.17
C LEU A 92 11.51 2.63 1.01
#